data_AF-A0A1H5M7K5-F1
#
_entry.id   AF-A0A1H5M7K5-F1
#
_cell.length_a   1.000
_cell.length_b   1.000
_cell.length_c   1.000
_cell.angle_alpha   90.00
_cell.angle_beta   90.00
_cell.angle_gamma   90.00
#
_symmetry.space_group_name_H-M   'P 1'
#
loop_
_entity.id
_entity.type
_entity.pdbx_description
1 polymer ?
#
loop_
_entity_poly.entity_id
_entity_poly.type
_entity_poly.pdbx_seq_one_letter_code
_entity_poly.pdbx_strand_id
1 'polypeptide(L)'
;MKFERVALLALTALAGACLVQRDRHHRQLLDVATADRQERAMDRIMANPELAEAWKPDDMSATKYVTLMSANLALGTHSLRHRLGVDSTPQMRFYADLLMRTKCVRDYWQRFGSVRESEAVHGERHLGTVNDALTVAYRSVQREQKDSSAMAS
;
A
#
# COMPACT_ATOMS: atom_id res chain seq x y z
N MET A 1 49.58 18.28 -1.44
CA MET A 1 49.31 16.84 -1.59
C MET A 1 48.29 16.23 -0.62
N LYS A 2 48.49 16.17 0.71
CA LYS A 2 47.50 15.52 1.63
C LYS A 2 46.14 16.25 1.66
N PHE A 3 46.15 17.58 1.76
CA PHE A 3 44.93 18.40 1.81
C PHE A 3 44.13 18.39 0.49
N GLU A 4 44.79 18.37 -0.66
CA GLU A 4 44.14 18.27 -1.98
C GLU A 4 43.40 16.93 -2.15
N ARG A 5 43.99 15.83 -1.65
CA ARG A 5 43.35 14.51 -1.67
C ARG A 5 42.12 14.47 -0.76
N VAL A 6 42.20 15.08 0.43
CA VAL A 6 41.04 15.19 1.34
C VAL A 6 39.94 16.05 0.74
N ALA A 7 40.28 17.18 0.13
CA ALA A 7 39.31 18.04 -0.55
C ALA A 7 38.64 17.35 -1.74
N LEU A 8 39.41 16.62 -2.57
CA LEU A 8 38.89 15.86 -3.69
C LEU A 8 37.95 14.72 -3.24
N LEU A 9 38.30 14.00 -2.16
CA LEU A 9 37.45 12.97 -1.58
C LEU A 9 36.15 13.57 -1.01
N ALA A 10 36.22 14.71 -0.33
CA ALA A 10 35.05 15.40 0.20
C ALA A 10 34.10 15.86 -0.93
N LEU A 11 34.64 16.43 -2.01
CA LEU A 11 33.85 16.84 -3.18
C LEU A 11 33.21 15.63 -3.87
N THR A 12 33.93 14.53 -4.00
CA THR A 12 33.41 13.29 -4.61
C THR A 12 32.29 12.70 -3.75
N ALA A 13 32.45 12.68 -2.43
CA ALA A 13 31.43 12.21 -1.50
C ALA A 13 30.16 13.09 -1.54
N LEU A 14 30.32 14.42 -1.57
CA LEU A 14 29.21 15.36 -1.69
C LEU A 14 28.47 15.20 -3.02
N ALA A 15 29.21 15.10 -4.13
CA ALA A 15 28.61 14.87 -5.45
C ALA A 15 27.81 13.55 -5.48
N GLY A 16 28.37 12.48 -4.91
CA GLY A 16 27.69 11.20 -4.75
C GLY A 16 26.40 11.32 -3.91
N ALA A 17 26.47 11.99 -2.76
CA ALA A 17 25.31 12.21 -1.90
C ALA A 17 24.21 13.02 -2.61
N CYS A 18 24.56 14.07 -3.34
CA CYS A 18 23.61 14.86 -4.12
C CYS A 18 22.93 14.04 -5.23
N LEU A 19 23.68 13.18 -5.92
CA LEU A 19 23.11 12.29 -6.95
C LEU A 19 22.12 11.29 -6.35
N VAL A 20 22.47 10.65 -5.22
CA VAL A 20 21.58 9.73 -4.51
C VAL A 20 20.32 10.43 -4.03
N GLN A 21 20.43 11.65 -3.48
CA GLN A 21 19.26 12.42 -3.07
C GLN A 21 18.36 12.80 -4.25
N ARG A 22 18.95 13.21 -5.39
CA ARG A 22 18.19 13.53 -6.61
C ARG A 22 17.46 12.34 -7.18
N ASP A 23 18.13 11.19 -7.29
CA ASP A 23 17.53 9.94 -7.75
C ASP A 23 16.39 9.51 -6.82
N ARG A 24 16.61 9.56 -5.50
CA ARG A 24 15.55 9.29 -4.51
C ARG A 24 14.35 10.22 -4.67
N HIS A 25 14.58 11.52 -4.80
CA HIS A 25 13.51 12.49 -4.99
C HIS A 25 12.75 12.25 -6.29
N HIS A 26 13.45 11.94 -7.38
CA HIS A 26 12.84 11.62 -8.66
C HIS A 26 11.94 10.37 -8.57
N ARG A 27 12.40 9.30 -7.92
CA ARG A 27 11.60 8.09 -7.69
C ARG A 27 10.36 8.37 -6.86
N GLN A 28 10.48 9.17 -5.80
CA GLN A 28 9.32 9.59 -5.00
C GLN A 28 8.29 10.37 -5.84
N LEU A 29 8.72 11.23 -6.75
CA LEU A 29 7.82 11.94 -7.66
C LEU A 29 7.12 10.97 -8.63
N LEU A 30 7.84 9.98 -9.16
CA LEU A 30 7.24 8.94 -10.01
C LEU A 30 6.23 8.09 -9.25
N ASP A 31 6.51 7.74 -8.00
CA ASP A 31 5.58 6.98 -7.15
C ASP A 31 4.29 7.75 -6.90
N VAL A 32 4.40 9.04 -6.55
CA VAL A 32 3.23 9.91 -6.33
C VAL A 32 2.43 10.07 -7.63
N ALA A 33 3.09 10.36 -8.74
CA ALA A 33 2.42 10.55 -10.03
C ALA A 33 1.73 9.27 -10.53
N THR A 34 2.34 8.11 -10.31
CA THR A 34 1.77 6.81 -10.69
C THR A 34 0.57 6.47 -9.81
N ALA A 35 0.69 6.67 -8.50
CA ALA A 35 -0.41 6.42 -7.56
C ALA A 35 -1.60 7.33 -7.85
N ASP A 36 -1.39 8.64 -8.03
CA ASP A 36 -2.45 9.58 -8.36
C ASP A 36 -3.12 9.24 -9.71
N ARG A 37 -2.37 8.77 -10.71
CA ARG A 37 -2.95 8.28 -11.96
C ARG A 37 -3.84 7.06 -11.75
N GLN A 38 -3.40 6.12 -10.92
CA GLN A 38 -4.16 4.92 -10.58
C GLN A 38 -5.43 5.27 -9.81
N GLU A 39 -5.35 6.13 -8.79
CA GLU A 39 -6.50 6.60 -8.02
C GLU A 39 -7.53 7.28 -8.94
N ARG A 40 -7.09 8.20 -9.81
CA ARG A 40 -7.98 8.85 -10.79
C ARG A 40 -8.62 7.89 -11.79
N ALA A 41 -7.91 6.83 -12.19
CA ALA A 41 -8.48 5.79 -13.06
C ALA A 41 -9.55 4.98 -12.32
N MET A 42 -9.28 4.59 -11.07
CA MET A 42 -10.22 3.87 -10.23
C MET A 42 -11.47 4.71 -9.93
N ASP A 43 -11.31 5.99 -9.61
CA ASP A 43 -12.43 6.90 -9.38
C ASP A 43 -13.36 6.98 -10.59
N ARG A 44 -12.81 7.02 -11.81
CA ARG A 44 -13.61 7.00 -13.05
C ARG A 44 -14.37 5.68 -13.22
N ILE A 45 -13.73 4.55 -12.94
CA ILE A 45 -14.37 3.23 -13.00
C ILE A 45 -15.50 3.15 -11.98
N MET A 46 -15.26 3.58 -10.74
CA MET A 46 -16.23 3.52 -9.65
C MET A 46 -17.41 4.50 -9.82
N ALA A 47 -17.18 5.66 -10.44
CA ALA A 47 -18.21 6.67 -10.68
C ALA A 47 -19.11 6.36 -11.89
N ASN A 48 -18.69 5.47 -12.79
CA ASN A 48 -19.46 5.09 -13.97
C ASN A 48 -19.99 3.66 -13.83
N PRO A 49 -21.31 3.46 -13.69
CA PRO A 49 -21.91 2.13 -13.55
C PRO A 49 -21.58 1.16 -14.68
N GLU A 50 -21.49 1.63 -15.93
CA GLU A 50 -21.17 0.78 -17.09
C GLU A 50 -19.72 0.28 -17.01
N LEU A 51 -18.79 1.14 -16.58
CA LEU A 51 -17.41 0.74 -16.36
C LEU A 51 -17.28 -0.18 -15.14
N ALA A 52 -17.98 0.11 -14.05
CA ALA A 52 -17.99 -0.77 -12.89
C ALA A 52 -18.53 -2.17 -13.24
N GLU A 53 -19.56 -2.24 -14.09
CA GLU A 53 -20.12 -3.50 -14.60
C GLU A 53 -19.15 -4.23 -15.53
N ALA A 54 -18.41 -3.51 -16.37
CA ALA A 54 -17.41 -4.10 -17.25
C ALA A 54 -16.16 -4.62 -16.52
N TRP A 55 -15.81 -4.03 -15.38
CA TRP A 55 -14.58 -4.35 -14.63
C TRP A 55 -14.79 -5.33 -13.47
N LYS A 56 -16.03 -5.59 -13.07
CA LYS A 56 -16.31 -6.50 -11.96
C LYS A 56 -15.93 -7.94 -12.31
N PRO A 57 -15.52 -8.76 -11.33
CA PRO A 57 -15.49 -10.22 -11.49
C PRO A 57 -16.89 -10.79 -11.80
N ASP A 58 -16.95 -11.87 -12.58
CA ASP A 58 -18.21 -12.51 -13.00
C ASP A 58 -19.13 -12.88 -11.83
N ASP A 59 -18.55 -13.32 -10.71
CA ASP A 59 -19.23 -13.76 -9.49
C ASP A 59 -19.58 -12.61 -8.52
N MET A 60 -19.48 -11.36 -8.96
CA MET A 60 -19.70 -10.17 -8.15
C MET A 60 -20.67 -9.19 -8.81
N SER A 61 -21.43 -8.44 -8.02
CA SER A 61 -22.19 -7.28 -8.52
C SER A 61 -21.30 -6.04 -8.62
N ALA A 62 -21.59 -5.12 -9.54
CA ALA A 62 -20.86 -3.86 -9.65
C ALA A 62 -20.83 -3.07 -8.34
N THR A 63 -21.94 -3.02 -7.59
CA THR A 63 -21.99 -2.33 -6.29
C THR A 63 -21.01 -2.92 -5.27
N LYS A 64 -20.94 -4.26 -5.20
CA LYS A 64 -19.98 -4.94 -4.32
C LYS A 64 -18.56 -4.70 -4.79
N TYR A 65 -18.32 -4.74 -6.10
CA TYR A 65 -17.02 -4.44 -6.69
C TYR A 65 -16.53 -3.03 -6.33
N VAL A 66 -17.35 -2.00 -6.56
CA VAL A 66 -17.03 -0.60 -6.20
C VAL A 66 -16.72 -0.46 -4.71
N THR A 67 -17.51 -1.12 -3.86
CA THR A 67 -17.27 -1.12 -2.41
C THR A 67 -15.88 -1.70 -2.08
N LEU A 68 -15.54 -2.86 -2.65
CA LEU A 68 -14.23 -3.47 -2.43
C LEU A 68 -13.08 -2.63 -3.02
N MET A 69 -13.29 -1.95 -4.15
CA MET A 69 -12.29 -1.06 -4.73
C MET A 69 -12.02 0.18 -3.88
N SER A 70 -13.02 0.69 -3.14
CA SER A 70 -12.77 1.75 -2.15
C SER A 70 -11.82 1.31 -1.04
N ALA A 71 -11.88 0.05 -0.61
CA ALA A 71 -10.91 -0.52 0.33
C ALA A 71 -9.53 -0.69 -0.31
N ASN A 72 -9.46 -1.09 -1.59
CA ASN A 72 -8.18 -1.15 -2.32
C ASN A 72 -7.48 0.21 -2.34
N LEU A 73 -8.22 1.30 -2.57
CA LEU A 73 -7.67 2.66 -2.54
C LEU A 73 -7.07 2.98 -1.16
N ALA A 74 -7.81 2.72 -0.07
CA ALA A 74 -7.29 2.95 1.27
C ALA A 74 -6.00 2.15 1.56
N LEU A 75 -5.94 0.89 1.12
CA LEU A 75 -4.74 0.04 1.24
C LEU A 75 -3.58 0.51 0.34
N GLY A 76 -3.90 1.01 -0.86
CA GLY A 76 -2.96 1.63 -1.79
C GLY A 76 -2.31 2.88 -1.20
N THR A 77 -3.13 3.82 -0.70
CA THR A 77 -2.65 5.02 0.00
C THR A 77 -1.79 4.67 1.22
N HIS A 78 -2.21 3.68 2.02
CA HIS A 78 -1.43 3.20 3.15
C HIS A 78 -0.04 2.68 2.73
N SER A 79 0.01 1.88 1.66
CA SER A 79 1.26 1.36 1.11
C SER A 79 2.16 2.49 0.59
N LEU A 80 1.59 3.47 -0.11
CA LEU A 80 2.30 4.63 -0.64
C LEU A 80 2.92 5.47 0.47
N ARG A 81 2.17 5.76 1.54
CA ARG A 81 2.67 6.54 2.68
C ARG A 81 3.89 5.90 3.32
N HIS A 82 3.89 4.57 3.48
CA HIS A 82 5.04 3.85 4.00
C HIS A 82 6.24 3.92 3.05
N ARG A 83 6.03 3.68 1.75
CA ARG A 83 7.09 3.72 0.72
C ARG A 83 7.75 5.11 0.61
N LEU A 84 6.95 6.17 0.71
CA LEU A 84 7.47 7.55 0.69
C LEU A 84 8.19 7.94 1.99
N GLY A 85 8.14 7.09 3.03
CA GLY A 85 8.73 7.35 4.34
C GLY A 85 7.93 8.33 5.19
N VAL A 86 6.65 8.54 4.88
CA VAL A 86 5.74 9.37 5.69
C VAL A 86 5.41 8.65 7.01
N ASP A 87 5.21 7.33 6.94
CA ASP A 87 4.90 6.50 8.10
C ASP A 87 6.11 5.64 8.48
N SER A 88 6.51 5.71 9.75
CA SER A 88 7.44 4.77 10.37
C SER A 88 6.85 3.34 10.42
N THR A 89 7.67 2.31 10.59
CA THR A 89 7.18 0.93 10.69
C THR A 89 6.16 0.72 11.82
N PRO A 90 6.30 1.29 13.03
CA PRO A 90 5.25 1.21 14.05
C PRO A 90 3.94 1.88 13.64
N GLN A 91 4.00 3.07 13.02
CA GLN A 91 2.81 3.76 12.52
C GLN A 91 2.13 2.96 11.41
N MET A 92 2.91 2.37 10.50
CA MET A 92 2.39 1.52 9.45
C MET A 92 1.60 0.34 10.03
N ARG A 93 2.14 -0.36 11.03
CA ARG A 93 1.42 -1.46 11.71
C ARG A 93 0.15 -0.99 12.41
N PHE A 94 0.21 0.15 13.10
CA PHE A 94 -0.96 0.75 13.75
C PHE A 94 -2.09 1.06 12.75
N TYR A 95 -1.76 1.62 11.59
CA TYR A 95 -2.75 1.90 10.56
C TYR A 95 -3.29 0.63 9.89
N ALA A 96 -2.47 -0.41 9.72
CA ALA A 96 -2.94 -1.71 9.25
C ALA A 96 -4.00 -2.31 10.18
N ASP A 97 -3.78 -2.25 11.50
CA ASP A 97 -4.76 -2.67 12.51
C ASP A 97 -6.05 -1.85 12.42
N LEU A 98 -5.93 -0.53 12.29
CA LEU A 98 -7.09 0.37 12.17
C LEU A 98 -7.92 0.05 10.91
N LEU A 99 -7.26 -0.13 9.77
CA LEU A 99 -7.91 -0.47 8.51
C LEU A 99 -8.62 -1.82 8.59
N MET A 100 -8.00 -2.83 9.20
CA MET A 100 -8.60 -4.17 9.36
C MET A 100 -9.79 -4.21 10.32
N ARG A 101 -10.01 -3.20 11.15
CA ARG A 101 -11.26 -3.05 11.93
C ARG A 101 -12.46 -2.72 11.04
N THR A 102 -12.25 -2.14 9.86
CA THR A 102 -13.32 -1.84 8.90
C THR A 102 -13.73 -3.09 8.12
N LYS A 103 -15.02 -3.45 8.15
CA LYS A 103 -15.55 -4.65 7.50
C LYS A 103 -15.23 -4.69 5.99
N CYS A 104 -15.42 -3.58 5.28
CA CYS A 104 -15.14 -3.49 3.84
C CYS A 104 -13.68 -3.85 3.51
N VAL A 105 -12.73 -3.41 4.33
CA VAL A 105 -11.30 -3.74 4.15
C VAL A 105 -11.05 -5.23 4.36
N ARG A 106 -11.69 -5.85 5.37
CA ARG A 106 -11.59 -7.30 5.58
C ARG A 106 -12.21 -8.09 4.44
N ASP A 107 -13.38 -7.68 3.95
CA ASP A 107 -14.04 -8.33 2.81
C ASP A 107 -13.16 -8.24 1.56
N TYR A 108 -12.52 -7.08 1.35
CA TYR A 108 -11.54 -6.90 0.27
C TYR A 108 -10.34 -7.82 0.44
N TRP A 109 -9.73 -7.83 1.64
CA TRP A 109 -8.55 -8.63 1.93
C TRP A 109 -8.83 -10.12 1.74
N GLN A 110 -10.00 -10.59 2.18
CA GLN A 110 -10.42 -11.97 1.98
C GLN A 110 -10.56 -12.32 0.49
N ARG A 111 -11.03 -11.38 -0.33
CA ARG A 111 -11.29 -11.62 -1.76
C ARG A 111 -10.04 -11.46 -2.63
N PHE A 112 -9.23 -10.45 -2.37
CA PHE A 112 -8.13 -10.00 -3.25
C PHE A 112 -6.76 -9.95 -2.56
N GLY A 113 -6.67 -10.33 -1.28
CA GLY A 113 -5.41 -10.30 -0.53
C GLY A 113 -4.32 -11.17 -1.15
N SER A 114 -4.67 -12.35 -1.67
CA SER A 114 -3.72 -13.24 -2.36
C SER A 114 -3.16 -12.62 -3.65
N VAL A 115 -3.96 -11.81 -4.36
CA VAL A 115 -3.49 -11.07 -5.54
C VAL A 115 -2.46 -10.04 -5.11
N ARG A 116 -2.72 -9.28 -4.04
CA ARG A 116 -1.76 -8.30 -3.49
C ARG A 116 -0.47 -8.95 -2.99
N GLU A 117 -0.57 -10.12 -2.36
CA GLU A 117 0.59 -10.89 -1.93
C GLU A 117 1.41 -11.36 -3.14
N SER A 118 0.74 -11.82 -4.20
CA SER A 118 1.40 -12.21 -5.46
C SER A 118 2.07 -11.02 -6.15
N GLU A 119 1.41 -9.86 -6.19
CA GLU A 119 2.01 -8.61 -6.69
C GLU A 119 3.27 -8.24 -5.91
N ALA A 120 3.30 -8.44 -4.59
CA ALA A 120 4.47 -8.14 -3.78
C ALA A 120 5.66 -9.08 -4.06
N VAL A 121 5.40 -10.34 -4.46
CA VAL A 121 6.46 -11.28 -4.89
C VAL A 121 7.12 -10.83 -6.19
N HIS A 122 6.34 -10.25 -7.10
CA HIS A 122 6.82 -9.75 -8.39
C HIS A 122 7.19 -8.25 -8.38
N GLY A 123 7.04 -7.58 -7.24
CA GLY A 123 7.19 -6.14 -7.06
C GLY A 123 8.25 -5.76 -6.04
N GLU A 124 8.12 -4.55 -5.49
CA GLU A 124 9.07 -3.99 -4.53
C GLU A 124 8.93 -4.63 -3.13
N ARG A 125 10.06 -4.87 -2.46
CA ARG A 125 10.12 -5.43 -1.08
C ARG A 125 9.21 -4.69 -0.07
N HIS A 126 9.01 -3.39 -0.26
CA HIS A 126 8.15 -2.56 0.61
C HIS A 126 6.69 -3.00 0.60
N LEU A 127 6.19 -3.52 -0.53
CA LEU A 127 4.83 -4.07 -0.63
C LEU A 127 4.66 -5.30 0.26
N GLY A 128 5.70 -6.16 0.33
CA GLY A 128 5.71 -7.32 1.22
C GLY A 128 5.56 -6.92 2.69
N THR A 129 6.32 -5.91 3.14
CA THR A 129 6.26 -5.45 4.54
C THR A 129 4.87 -4.93 4.95
N VAL A 130 4.20 -4.20 4.06
CA VAL A 130 2.85 -3.68 4.33
C VAL A 130 1.82 -4.81 4.29
N ASN A 131 1.89 -5.70 3.30
CA ASN A 131 0.99 -6.83 3.18
C ASN A 131 1.12 -7.80 4.37
N ASP A 132 2.33 -8.02 4.88
CA ASP A 132 2.56 -8.82 6.09
C ASP A 132 1.85 -8.21 7.31
N ALA A 133 1.96 -6.88 7.48
CA ALA A 133 1.27 -6.18 8.57
C ALA A 133 -0.26 -6.29 8.44
N LEU A 134 -0.80 -6.14 7.22
CA LEU A 134 -2.23 -6.32 6.94
C LEU A 134 -2.68 -7.76 7.22
N THR A 135 -1.90 -8.77 6.84
CA THR A 135 -2.20 -10.18 7.15
C THR A 135 -2.19 -10.46 8.65
N VAL A 136 -1.23 -9.90 9.41
CA VAL A 136 -1.20 -10.03 10.87
C VAL A 136 -2.44 -9.38 11.49
N ALA A 137 -2.75 -8.14 11.09
CA ALA A 137 -3.92 -7.40 11.55
C ALA A 137 -5.24 -8.13 11.26
N TYR A 138 -5.38 -8.64 10.03
CA TYR A 138 -6.55 -9.42 9.60
C TYR A 138 -6.77 -10.66 10.48
N ARG A 139 -5.70 -11.43 10.72
CA ARG A 139 -5.74 -12.61 11.60
C ARG A 139 -6.07 -12.26 13.04
N SER A 140 -5.63 -11.09 13.54
CA SER A 140 -6.00 -10.63 14.89
C SER A 140 -7.50 -10.42 15.02
N VAL A 141 -8.10 -9.69 14.07
CA VAL A 141 -9.54 -9.42 14.09
C VAL A 141 -10.35 -10.72 13.97
N GLN A 142 -9.92 -11.68 13.15
CA GLN A 142 -10.58 -12.98 13.05
C GLN A 142 -10.59 -13.74 14.39
N ARG A 143 -9.50 -13.69 15.16
CA ARG A 143 -9.44 -14.31 16.50
C ARG A 143 -10.39 -13.62 17.46
N GLU A 144 -10.36 -12.29 17.53
CA GLU A 144 -11.25 -11.50 18.39
C GLU A 144 -12.74 -11.80 18.10
N GLN A 145 -13.10 -11.91 16.82
CA GLN A 145 -14.47 -12.26 16.40
C GLN A 145 -14.86 -13.68 16.80
N LYS A 146 -13.93 -14.64 16.68
CA LYS A 146 -14.15 -16.03 17.08
C LYS A 146 -14.36 -16.14 18.60
N ASP A 147 -13.50 -15.49 19.38
CA ASP A 147 -13.57 -15.52 20.84
C ASP A 147 -14.86 -14.86 21.35
N SER A 148 -15.25 -13.73 20.75
CA SER A 148 -16.53 -13.07 21.07
C SER A 148 -17.74 -13.96 20.77
N SER A 149 -17.70 -14.71 19.67
CA SER A 149 -18.79 -15.63 19.29
C SER A 149 -18.88 -16.83 20.24
N ALA A 150 -17.73 -17.31 20.72
CA ALA A 150 -17.66 -18.41 21.69
C ALA A 150 -18.12 -18.02 23.10
N MET A 151 -17.95 -16.75 23.50
CA MET A 151 -18.47 -16.24 24.77
C MET A 151 -19.98 -15.93 24.74
N ALA A 152 -20.56 -15.77 23.55
CA ALA A 152 -21.99 -15.51 23.36
C ALA A 152 -22.83 -16.77 23.14
N SER A 153 -22.20 -17.95 23.05
CA SER A 153 -22.84 -19.27 22.89
C SER A 153 -22.88 -20.02 24.23
#